data_AF-A0A258KBV2-F1
#
_entry.id   AF-A0A258KBV2-F1
#
_cell.length_a   1.000
_cell.length_b   1.000
_cell.length_c   1.000
_cell.angle_alpha   90.00
_cell.angle_beta   90.00
_cell.angle_gamma   90.00
#
_symmetry.space_group_name_H-M   'P 1'
#
loop_
_entity.id
_entity.type
_entity.pdbx_description
1 polymer ?
#
loop_
_entity_poly.entity_id
_entity_poly.type
_entity_poly.pdbx_seq_one_letter_code
_entity_poly.pdbx_strand_id
1 'polypeptide(L)'
;MSARRKLKPVRSNDRVTRSLRALERTASTSRVLNLLAIQADSGHRPEHAQHPLFRNRILNNALIIKHRLRSDDIFLFDEARPTATKIIIPFDRSDLGLGGQSFFVGQRGWVELLREACNDHTDMTRDLATLRMIDMLPSLDPFLLREHLRRHGMNIAACYFALSPSDLEQMQGFVSFEISRLIELAYRDTGRFSGAHAARLVQALLSTDVDERLEPLRETLVMQGESFKEGVFSWKGFLYYKWMLTRLW
;
A
#
# COMPACT_ATOMS: atom_id res chain seq x y z
N MET A 1 41.68 -26.96 3.58
CA MET A 1 41.48 -25.59 4.10
C MET A 1 40.12 -25.08 3.62
N SER A 2 39.14 -24.95 4.51
CA SER A 2 37.77 -24.56 4.16
C SER A 2 37.64 -23.03 4.10
N ALA A 3 37.26 -22.51 2.94
CA ALA A 3 37.09 -21.08 2.71
C ALA A 3 35.89 -20.55 3.53
N ARG A 4 36.17 -19.75 4.56
CA ARG A 4 35.16 -19.00 5.32
C ARG A 4 34.42 -18.05 4.37
N ARG A 5 33.18 -18.40 4.04
CA ARG A 5 32.23 -17.54 3.31
C ARG A 5 32.00 -16.28 4.15
N LYS A 6 32.61 -15.16 3.74
CA LYS A 6 32.39 -13.84 4.36
C LYS A 6 30.89 -13.50 4.23
N LEU A 7 30.19 -13.49 5.36
CA LEU A 7 28.81 -13.00 5.45
C LEU A 7 28.80 -11.52 5.05
N LYS A 8 27.95 -11.18 4.06
CA LYS A 8 27.72 -9.78 3.67
C LYS A 8 27.28 -8.97 4.89
N PRO A 9 27.79 -7.74 5.10
CA PRO A 9 27.34 -6.90 6.19
C PRO A 9 25.84 -6.59 6.02
N VAL A 10 25.07 -6.81 7.08
CA VAL A 10 23.65 -6.45 7.16
C VAL A 10 23.54 -4.94 6.93
N ARG A 11 22.76 -4.53 5.91
CA ARG A 11 22.54 -3.11 5.58
C ARG A 11 21.97 -2.37 6.79
N SER A 12 22.47 -1.17 7.08
CA SER A 12 22.09 -0.33 8.24
C SER A 12 20.56 -0.17 8.41
N ASN A 13 19.81 -0.06 7.29
CA ASN A 13 18.35 0.04 7.31
C ASN A 13 17.62 -1.18 7.89
N ASP A 14 18.23 -2.37 7.87
CA ASP A 14 17.64 -3.57 8.50
C ASP A 14 17.82 -3.58 10.03
N ARG A 15 18.63 -2.66 10.61
CA ARG A 15 18.74 -2.50 12.06
C ARG A 15 17.67 -1.57 12.63
N VAL A 16 17.27 -0.54 11.89
CA VAL A 16 16.21 0.40 12.29
C VAL A 16 14.86 -0.31 12.46
N THR A 17 14.59 -1.35 11.65
CA THR A 17 13.36 -2.16 11.76
C THR A 17 13.40 -3.25 12.85
N ARG A 18 14.51 -3.39 13.58
CA ARG A 18 14.67 -4.39 14.66
C ARG A 18 14.39 -3.83 16.05
N SER A 19 14.23 -2.51 16.19
CA SER A 19 13.89 -1.86 17.45
C SER A 19 12.55 -1.14 17.30
N LEU A 20 11.58 -1.49 18.13
CA LEU A 20 10.28 -0.81 18.11
C LEU A 20 10.43 0.68 18.45
N ARG A 21 11.36 1.04 19.36
CA ARG A 21 11.71 2.44 19.64
C ARG A 21 12.25 3.20 18.44
N ALA A 22 12.99 2.52 17.56
CA ALA A 22 13.47 3.13 16.32
C ALA A 22 12.33 3.30 15.29
N LEU A 23 11.38 2.36 15.28
CA LEU A 23 10.15 2.46 14.47
C LEU A 23 9.21 3.56 14.96
N GLU A 24 9.12 3.79 16.27
CA GLU A 24 8.33 4.87 16.88
C GLU A 24 8.66 6.23 16.28
N ARG A 25 9.95 6.53 16.18
CA ARG A 25 10.48 7.80 15.66
C ARG A 25 10.39 7.91 14.14
N THR A 26 10.01 6.83 13.46
CA THR A 26 9.91 6.80 12.02
C THR A 26 8.47 7.10 11.61
N ALA A 27 8.29 8.16 10.80
CA ALA A 27 7.01 8.44 10.14
C ALA A 27 6.62 7.30 9.19
N SER A 28 5.38 7.29 8.72
CA SER A 28 4.96 6.31 7.71
C SER A 28 5.82 6.44 6.44
N THR A 29 6.41 5.32 6.01
CA THR A 29 7.29 5.18 4.84
C THR A 29 6.76 4.10 3.90
N SER A 30 7.39 3.91 2.74
CA SER A 30 7.09 2.81 1.84
C SER A 30 7.26 1.41 2.45
N ARG A 31 7.88 1.28 3.63
CA ARG A 31 8.07 -0.02 4.32
C ARG A 31 7.30 -0.13 5.62
N VAL A 32 6.94 0.98 6.26
CA VAL A 32 6.36 1.02 7.61
C VAL A 32 5.15 1.94 7.59
N LEU A 33 3.99 1.45 8.01
CA LEU A 33 2.82 2.26 8.32
C LEU A 33 2.68 2.29 9.85
N ASN A 34 2.85 3.48 10.42
CA ASN A 34 2.87 3.70 11.86
C ASN A 34 1.51 4.24 12.33
N LEU A 35 0.61 3.34 12.73
CA LEU A 35 -0.75 3.73 13.12
C LEU A 35 -0.79 4.39 14.51
N LEU A 36 0.21 4.16 15.35
CA LEU A 36 0.36 4.87 16.62
C LEU A 36 0.57 6.37 16.38
N ALA A 37 1.48 6.72 15.46
CA ALA A 37 1.71 8.12 15.09
C ALA A 37 0.45 8.75 14.47
N ILE A 38 -0.24 8.04 13.58
CA ILE A 38 -1.50 8.53 12.97
C ILE A 38 -2.57 8.73 14.05
N GLN A 39 -2.70 7.82 15.01
CA GLN A 39 -3.65 7.95 16.12
C GLN A 39 -3.32 9.15 17.01
N ALA A 40 -2.04 9.40 17.30
CA ALA A 40 -1.62 10.56 18.08
C ALA A 40 -1.92 11.88 17.35
N ASP A 41 -1.60 11.95 16.06
CA ASP A 41 -1.70 13.18 15.26
C ASP A 41 -3.14 13.47 14.78
N SER A 42 -3.94 12.44 14.52
CA SER A 42 -5.24 12.56 13.84
C SER A 42 -6.39 11.89 14.57
N GLY A 43 -6.16 11.17 15.68
CA GLY A 43 -7.20 10.43 16.39
C GLY A 43 -8.30 11.32 17.00
N HIS A 44 -8.04 12.61 17.18
CA HIS A 44 -9.02 13.60 17.63
C HIS A 44 -9.93 14.10 16.50
N ARG A 45 -9.62 13.81 15.24
CA ARG A 45 -10.39 14.28 14.08
C ARG A 45 -11.59 13.37 13.83
N PRO A 46 -12.79 13.90 13.55
CA PRO A 46 -13.99 13.09 13.31
C PRO A 46 -13.82 12.09 12.15
N GLU A 47 -13.14 12.49 11.08
CA GLU A 47 -12.88 11.66 9.90
C GLU A 47 -12.16 10.35 10.23
N HIS A 48 -11.25 10.36 11.22
CA HIS A 48 -10.51 9.18 11.66
C HIS A 48 -11.45 8.13 12.26
N ALA A 49 -12.49 8.56 12.98
CA ALA A 49 -13.49 7.66 13.56
C ALA A 49 -14.55 7.22 12.53
N GLN A 50 -14.90 8.07 11.57
CA GLN A 50 -15.92 7.80 10.56
C GLN A 50 -15.42 6.88 9.43
N HIS A 51 -14.15 7.04 9.04
CA HIS A 51 -13.52 6.29 7.96
C HIS A 51 -12.21 5.63 8.42
N PRO A 52 -12.25 4.72 9.42
CA PRO A 52 -11.04 4.15 10.00
C PRO A 52 -10.44 3.09 9.08
N LEU A 53 -9.10 2.93 9.15
CA LEU A 53 -8.41 1.87 8.40
C LEU A 53 -8.92 0.50 8.83
N PHE A 54 -8.92 0.23 10.14
CA PHE A 54 -9.53 -0.97 10.74
C PHE A 54 -10.76 -0.61 11.56
N ARG A 55 -11.72 -1.53 11.73
CA ARG A 55 -12.79 -1.36 12.72
C ARG A 55 -12.25 -1.60 14.13
N ASN A 56 -11.36 -2.58 14.28
CA ASN A 56 -10.73 -2.89 15.55
C ASN A 56 -9.76 -1.77 15.99
N ARG A 57 -9.95 -1.29 17.23
CA ARG A 57 -9.16 -0.18 17.79
C ARG A 57 -7.71 -0.59 18.08
N ILE A 58 -7.45 -1.84 18.47
CA ILE A 58 -6.09 -2.32 18.73
C ILE A 58 -5.29 -2.35 17.42
N LEU A 59 -5.90 -2.80 16.32
CA LEU A 59 -5.27 -2.74 15.00
C LEU A 59 -4.96 -1.31 14.55
N ASN A 60 -5.84 -0.33 14.81
CA ASN A 60 -5.54 1.08 14.54
C ASN A 60 -4.43 1.67 15.44
N ASN A 61 -3.84 0.87 16.34
CA ASN A 61 -2.69 1.23 17.17
C ASN A 61 -1.51 0.27 16.94
N ALA A 62 -1.47 -0.40 15.79
CA ALA A 62 -0.38 -1.31 15.42
C ALA A 62 0.69 -0.63 14.55
N LEU A 63 1.84 -1.29 14.42
CA LEU A 63 2.81 -1.03 13.35
C LEU A 63 2.64 -2.10 12.26
N ILE A 64 2.55 -1.66 11.01
CA ILE A 64 2.46 -2.54 9.85
C ILE A 64 3.73 -2.40 9.02
N ILE A 65 4.38 -3.52 8.68
CA ILE A 65 5.71 -3.50 8.08
C ILE A 65 5.77 -4.46 6.88
N LYS A 66 6.31 -3.97 5.76
CA LYS A 66 6.74 -4.81 4.64
C LYS A 66 8.08 -5.46 4.97
N HIS A 67 7.99 -6.70 5.44
CA HIS A 67 9.11 -7.48 5.94
C HIS A 67 9.67 -8.38 4.85
N ARG A 68 11.00 -8.44 4.76
CA ARG A 68 11.68 -9.44 3.94
C ARG A 68 11.88 -10.68 4.80
N LEU A 69 11.27 -11.78 4.39
CA LEU A 69 11.32 -13.03 5.15
C LEU A 69 12.76 -13.53 5.25
N ARG A 70 13.14 -13.91 6.46
CA ARG A 70 14.44 -14.52 6.79
C ARG A 70 14.29 -16.04 6.77
N SER A 71 15.41 -16.75 6.78
CA SER A 71 15.42 -18.21 6.82
C SER A 71 14.50 -18.78 7.91
N ASP A 72 14.50 -18.15 9.09
CA ASP A 72 13.71 -18.61 10.24
C ASP A 72 12.21 -18.25 10.11
N ASP A 73 11.86 -17.29 9.25
CA ASP A 73 10.47 -16.89 9.02
C ASP A 73 9.79 -17.74 7.93
N ILE A 74 10.55 -18.26 6.96
CA ILE A 74 10.02 -18.94 5.77
C ILE A 74 9.15 -20.14 6.15
N PHE A 75 9.55 -20.90 7.16
CA PHE A 75 8.81 -22.08 7.64
C PHE A 75 7.43 -21.75 8.21
N LEU A 76 7.11 -20.48 8.47
CA LEU A 76 5.80 -20.08 8.99
C LEU A 76 4.70 -20.11 7.91
N PHE A 77 5.07 -20.20 6.64
CA PHE A 77 4.16 -20.14 5.49
C PHE A 77 4.11 -21.48 4.76
N ASP A 78 2.97 -21.76 4.13
CA ASP A 78 2.80 -22.95 3.27
C ASP A 78 3.44 -22.73 1.89
N GLU A 79 3.47 -21.49 1.41
CA GLU A 79 4.06 -21.12 0.12
C GLU A 79 5.35 -20.32 0.30
N ALA A 80 6.33 -20.59 -0.57
CA ALA A 80 7.57 -19.81 -0.60
C ALA A 80 7.30 -18.38 -1.08
N ARG A 81 7.60 -17.40 -0.23
CA ARG A 81 7.51 -15.98 -0.57
C ARG A 81 8.71 -15.19 -0.04
N PRO A 82 9.17 -14.15 -0.75
CA PRO A 82 10.33 -13.35 -0.35
C PRO A 82 9.99 -12.28 0.70
N THR A 83 8.74 -11.84 0.73
CA THR A 83 8.24 -10.77 1.59
C THR A 83 6.87 -11.11 2.16
N ALA A 84 6.56 -10.55 3.32
CA ALA A 84 5.25 -10.64 3.96
C ALA A 84 4.96 -9.35 4.73
N THR A 85 3.69 -9.15 5.07
CA THR A 85 3.27 -8.03 5.92
C THR A 85 3.29 -8.48 7.37
N LYS A 86 4.20 -7.88 8.15
CA LYS A 86 4.30 -8.09 9.59
C LYS A 86 3.42 -7.07 10.31
N ILE A 87 2.60 -7.58 11.23
CA ILE A 87 1.81 -6.76 12.15
C ILE A 87 2.49 -6.83 13.51
N ILE A 88 2.66 -5.67 14.15
CA ILE A 88 3.20 -5.57 15.50
C ILE A 88 2.20 -4.78 16.34
N ILE A 89 1.67 -5.43 17.37
CA ILE A 89 0.80 -4.82 18.36
C ILE A 89 1.64 -4.61 19.62
N PRO A 90 1.93 -3.35 20.00
CA PRO A 90 2.74 -3.08 21.17
C PRO A 90 2.00 -3.46 22.46
N PHE A 91 2.74 -3.89 23.48
CA PHE A 91 2.15 -4.14 24.80
C PHE A 91 1.68 -2.86 25.47
N ASP A 92 2.46 -1.78 25.29
CA ASP A 92 2.12 -0.43 25.72
C ASP A 92 2.36 0.54 24.57
N ARG A 93 1.37 1.39 24.30
CA ARG A 93 1.42 2.39 23.23
C ARG A 93 2.34 3.56 23.55
N SER A 94 2.63 3.77 24.84
CA SER A 94 3.48 4.83 25.36
C SER A 94 4.92 4.40 25.62
N ASP A 95 5.19 3.08 25.69
CA ASP A 95 6.55 2.53 25.76
C ASP A 95 6.73 1.31 24.86
N LEU A 96 7.15 1.56 23.62
CA LEU A 96 7.50 0.51 22.67
C LEU A 96 8.73 -0.31 23.09
N GLY A 97 9.47 0.11 24.13
CA GLY A 97 10.60 -0.65 24.68
C GLY A 97 10.18 -1.96 25.36
N LEU A 98 8.93 -2.05 25.84
CA LEU A 98 8.38 -3.26 26.44
C LEU A 98 8.20 -4.40 25.43
N GLY A 99 8.25 -4.08 24.13
CA GLY A 99 8.01 -5.03 23.06
C GLY A 99 6.55 -5.06 22.63
N GLY A 100 6.17 -6.16 21.99
CA GLY A 100 4.82 -6.37 21.50
C GLY A 100 4.64 -7.76 20.91
N GLN A 101 3.39 -8.12 20.70
CA GLN A 101 3.04 -9.31 19.92
C GLN A 101 3.24 -9.01 18.43
N SER A 102 3.70 -10.00 17.68
CA SER A 102 3.82 -9.85 16.24
C SER A 102 3.55 -11.13 15.50
N PHE A 103 2.92 -10.99 14.33
CA PHE A 103 2.59 -12.08 13.43
C PHE A 103 2.69 -11.59 11.99
N PHE A 104 2.66 -12.50 11.04
CA PHE A 104 2.62 -12.18 9.62
C PHE A 104 1.24 -12.47 9.03
N VAL A 105 0.76 -11.59 8.16
CA VAL A 105 -0.42 -11.89 7.35
C VAL A 105 -0.10 -13.08 6.45
N GLY A 106 -0.95 -14.12 6.49
CA GLY A 106 -0.80 -15.32 5.68
C GLY A 106 0.11 -16.40 6.26
N GLN A 107 0.70 -16.24 7.46
CA GLN A 107 1.37 -17.36 8.12
C GLN A 107 0.35 -18.38 8.65
N ARG A 108 0.76 -19.63 8.88
CA ARG A 108 -0.11 -20.63 9.51
C ARG A 108 -0.64 -20.12 10.86
N GLY A 109 -1.96 -20.20 11.06
CA GLY A 109 -2.63 -19.78 12.30
C GLY A 109 -2.73 -18.26 12.52
N TRP A 110 -2.46 -17.43 11.51
CA TRP A 110 -2.40 -15.97 11.71
C TRP A 110 -3.72 -15.31 12.08
N VAL A 111 -4.86 -15.91 11.71
CA VAL A 111 -6.20 -15.38 12.03
C VAL A 111 -6.49 -15.56 13.52
N GLU A 112 -6.08 -16.69 14.07
CA GLU A 112 -6.18 -17.01 15.50
C GLU A 112 -5.27 -16.07 16.31
N LEU A 113 -4.01 -15.91 15.90
CA LEU A 113 -3.07 -14.96 16.50
C LEU A 113 -3.60 -13.52 16.47
N LEU A 114 -4.23 -13.11 15.36
CA LEU A 114 -4.84 -11.80 15.24
C LEU A 114 -5.99 -11.60 16.24
N ARG A 115 -6.89 -12.57 16.35
CA ARG A 115 -8.04 -12.52 17.27
C ARG A 115 -7.59 -12.44 18.72
N GLU A 116 -6.63 -13.28 19.09
CA GLU A 116 -6.02 -13.27 20.42
C GLU A 116 -5.37 -11.92 20.73
N ALA A 117 -4.55 -11.40 19.81
CA ALA A 117 -3.85 -10.14 20.01
C ALA A 117 -4.79 -8.93 20.07
N CYS A 118 -5.94 -9.00 19.40
CA CYS A 118 -6.96 -7.97 19.44
C CYS A 118 -7.98 -8.15 20.58
N ASN A 119 -7.89 -9.24 21.34
CA ASN A 119 -8.90 -9.67 22.32
C ASN A 119 -10.33 -9.53 21.75
N ASP A 120 -10.49 -9.89 20.48
CA ASP A 120 -11.70 -9.66 19.71
C ASP A 120 -12.25 -10.98 19.18
N HIS A 121 -13.42 -11.35 19.69
CA HIS A 121 -14.15 -12.55 19.30
C HIS A 121 -15.34 -12.22 18.37
N THR A 122 -15.45 -10.97 17.91
CA THR A 122 -16.52 -10.52 17.03
C THR A 122 -16.16 -10.69 15.54
N ASP A 123 -17.01 -10.18 14.65
CA ASP A 123 -16.79 -10.24 13.21
C ASP A 123 -15.62 -9.34 12.77
N MET A 124 -14.48 -9.97 12.48
CA MET A 124 -13.28 -9.32 11.94
C MET A 124 -13.21 -9.33 10.40
N THR A 125 -14.29 -9.66 9.68
CA THR A 125 -14.26 -9.88 8.22
C THR A 125 -13.67 -8.70 7.44
N ARG A 126 -14.07 -7.46 7.76
CA ARG A 126 -13.52 -6.25 7.10
C ARG A 126 -12.03 -6.07 7.39
N ASP A 127 -11.62 -6.30 8.63
CA ASP A 127 -10.23 -6.06 9.04
C ASP A 127 -9.29 -7.13 8.48
N LEU A 128 -9.74 -8.39 8.43
CA LEU A 128 -9.05 -9.47 7.74
C LEU A 128 -8.91 -9.19 6.24
N ALA A 129 -9.98 -8.73 5.58
CA ALA A 129 -9.92 -8.33 4.18
C ALA A 129 -8.91 -7.17 3.97
N THR A 130 -8.92 -6.18 4.86
CA THR A 130 -7.98 -5.05 4.83
C THR A 130 -6.53 -5.50 4.96
N LEU A 131 -6.24 -6.38 5.93
CA LEU A 131 -4.90 -6.94 6.13
C LEU A 131 -4.43 -7.74 4.90
N ARG A 132 -5.31 -8.53 4.29
CA ARG A 132 -5.01 -9.29 3.06
C ARG A 132 -4.73 -8.36 1.87
N MET A 133 -5.54 -7.31 1.69
CA MET A 133 -5.31 -6.29 0.65
C MET A 133 -3.96 -5.59 0.86
N ILE A 134 -3.67 -5.19 2.10
CA ILE A 134 -2.36 -4.62 2.44
C ILE A 134 -1.27 -5.63 2.10
N ASP A 135 -1.43 -6.93 2.38
CA ASP A 135 -0.41 -7.95 2.13
C ASP A 135 -0.03 -8.09 0.66
N MET A 136 -1.01 -7.97 -0.24
CA MET A 136 -0.80 -8.04 -1.69
C MET A 136 0.09 -6.93 -2.24
N LEU A 137 0.24 -5.81 -1.53
CA LEU A 137 1.05 -4.69 -2.01
C LEU A 137 2.56 -4.95 -1.90
N PRO A 138 3.36 -4.49 -2.88
CA PRO A 138 4.81 -4.58 -2.78
C PRO A 138 5.41 -3.60 -1.76
N SER A 139 4.71 -2.51 -1.43
CA SER A 139 5.12 -1.47 -0.50
C SER A 139 3.91 -0.89 0.24
N LEU A 140 4.16 -0.14 1.31
CA LEU A 140 3.17 0.68 2.03
C LEU A 140 3.24 2.14 1.56
N ASP A 141 3.70 2.37 0.33
CA ASP A 141 3.67 3.70 -0.25
C ASP A 141 2.25 4.29 -0.18
N PRO A 142 2.06 5.53 0.30
CA PRO A 142 0.74 6.10 0.50
C PRO A 142 -0.16 6.08 -0.74
N PHE A 143 0.40 6.28 -1.93
CA PHE A 143 -0.39 6.30 -3.17
C PHE A 143 -0.87 4.89 -3.51
N LEU A 144 0.04 3.91 -3.53
CA LEU A 144 -0.31 2.51 -3.81
C LEU A 144 -1.33 1.98 -2.81
N LEU A 145 -1.10 2.24 -1.52
CA LEU A 145 -1.99 1.80 -0.45
C LEU A 145 -3.39 2.41 -0.60
N ARG A 146 -3.47 3.72 -0.82
CA ARG A 146 -4.75 4.43 -0.99
C ARG A 146 -5.51 3.92 -2.21
N GLU A 147 -4.89 3.87 -3.37
CA GLU A 147 -5.55 3.45 -4.61
C GLU A 147 -5.97 1.97 -4.54
N HIS A 148 -5.15 1.10 -3.96
CA HIS A 148 -5.48 -0.31 -3.79
C HIS A 148 -6.65 -0.54 -2.83
N LEU A 149 -6.72 0.19 -1.71
CA LEU A 149 -7.86 0.09 -0.80
C LEU A 149 -9.13 0.66 -1.46
N ARG A 150 -9.02 1.83 -2.10
CA ARG A 150 -10.16 2.51 -2.73
C ARG A 150 -10.79 1.71 -3.87
N ARG A 151 -9.98 1.09 -4.74
CA ARG A 151 -10.48 0.22 -5.84
C ARG A 151 -11.22 -1.02 -5.34
N HIS A 152 -10.98 -1.43 -4.09
CA HIS A 152 -11.68 -2.53 -3.42
C HIS A 152 -12.83 -2.04 -2.53
N GLY A 153 -13.31 -0.80 -2.73
CA GLY A 153 -14.47 -0.24 -2.04
C GLY A 153 -14.20 0.25 -0.62
N MET A 154 -12.93 0.34 -0.20
CA MET A 154 -12.59 0.80 1.14
C MET A 154 -12.51 2.32 1.17
N ASN A 155 -13.48 2.95 1.85
CA ASN A 155 -13.42 4.37 2.16
C ASN A 155 -12.66 4.59 3.47
N ILE A 156 -11.43 5.11 3.37
CA ILE A 156 -10.49 5.33 4.48
C ILE A 156 -10.09 6.80 4.51
N ALA A 157 -10.02 7.38 5.69
CA ALA A 157 -9.67 8.79 5.89
C ALA A 157 -8.29 9.13 5.33
N ALA A 158 -8.15 10.37 4.84
CA ALA A 158 -6.90 10.86 4.26
C ALA A 158 -5.73 10.79 5.24
N CYS A 159 -5.95 10.93 6.55
CA CYS A 159 -4.90 10.89 7.58
C CYS A 159 -4.10 9.58 7.62
N TYR A 160 -4.63 8.48 7.09
CA TYR A 160 -3.89 7.21 6.98
C TYR A 160 -2.91 7.17 5.81
N PHE A 161 -3.00 8.13 4.89
CA PHE A 161 -2.17 8.26 3.71
C PHE A 161 -1.42 9.58 3.84
N ALA A 162 -0.11 9.55 4.03
CA ALA A 162 0.72 10.75 4.13
C ALA A 162 0.87 11.46 2.76
N LEU A 163 -0.26 11.85 2.16
CA LEU A 163 -0.40 12.52 0.87
C LEU A 163 -1.13 13.83 1.10
N SER A 164 -0.48 14.95 0.78
CA SER A 164 -1.17 16.23 0.79
C SER A 164 -2.14 16.33 -0.40
N PRO A 165 -3.23 17.10 -0.30
CA PRO A 165 -4.10 17.37 -1.43
C PRO A 165 -3.35 17.97 -2.63
N SER A 166 -2.38 18.86 -2.37
CA SER A 166 -1.57 19.45 -3.44
C SER A 166 -0.66 18.43 -4.12
N ASP A 167 -0.07 17.49 -3.37
CA ASP A 167 0.73 16.42 -3.98
C ASP A 167 -0.13 15.54 -4.89
N LEU A 168 -1.36 15.24 -4.48
CA LEU A 168 -2.32 14.49 -5.29
C LEU A 168 -2.67 15.23 -6.58
N GLU A 169 -2.96 16.53 -6.52
CA GLU A 169 -3.28 17.36 -7.69
C GLU A 169 -2.09 17.43 -8.67
N GLN A 170 -0.89 17.71 -8.16
CA GLN A 170 0.33 17.78 -8.98
C GLN A 170 0.64 16.43 -9.65
N MET A 171 0.52 15.34 -8.89
CA MET A 171 0.69 13.99 -9.39
C MET A 171 -0.34 13.66 -10.47
N GLN A 172 -1.62 13.97 -10.25
CA GLN A 172 -2.66 13.75 -11.25
C GLN A 172 -2.40 14.57 -12.52
N GLY A 173 -1.91 15.80 -12.41
CA GLY A 173 -1.51 16.62 -13.54
C GLY A 173 -0.37 15.99 -14.35
N PHE A 174 0.68 15.51 -13.67
CA PHE A 174 1.80 14.83 -14.32
C PHE A 174 1.36 13.56 -15.05
N VAL A 175 0.58 12.69 -14.37
CA VAL A 175 0.06 11.46 -14.96
C VAL A 175 -0.83 11.79 -16.16
N SER A 176 -1.71 12.79 -16.05
CA SER A 176 -2.58 13.22 -17.15
C SER A 176 -1.79 13.60 -18.39
N PHE A 177 -0.71 14.36 -18.22
CA PHE A 177 0.14 14.80 -19.30
C PHE A 177 0.87 13.64 -19.99
N GLU A 178 1.44 12.71 -19.22
CA GLU A 178 2.13 11.53 -19.76
C GLU A 178 1.18 10.59 -20.51
N ILE A 179 -0.02 10.34 -19.95
CA ILE A 179 -1.06 9.52 -20.60
C ILE A 179 -1.49 10.17 -21.92
N SER A 180 -1.71 11.49 -21.94
CA SER A 180 -2.15 12.21 -23.14
C SER A 180 -1.17 12.00 -24.30
N ARG A 181 0.15 12.03 -24.03
CA ARG A 181 1.18 11.81 -25.04
C ARG A 181 1.19 10.39 -25.62
N LEU A 182 0.90 9.37 -24.80
CA LEU A 182 0.79 8.00 -25.31
C LEU A 182 -0.46 7.82 -26.18
N ILE A 183 -1.58 8.42 -25.78
CA ILE A 183 -2.81 8.36 -26.58
C ILE A 183 -2.60 9.08 -27.92
N GLU A 184 -2.02 10.28 -27.91
CA GLU A 184 -1.69 10.99 -29.16
C GLU A 184 -0.78 10.18 -30.08
N LEU A 185 0.20 9.46 -29.52
CA LEU A 185 1.07 8.58 -30.29
C LEU A 185 0.30 7.38 -30.88
N ALA A 186 -0.51 6.71 -30.06
CA ALA A 186 -1.25 5.51 -30.45
C ALA A 186 -2.32 5.79 -31.53
N TYR A 187 -2.89 7.00 -31.53
CA TYR A 187 -3.98 7.37 -32.44
C TYR A 187 -3.55 8.29 -33.58
N ARG A 188 -2.25 8.60 -33.71
CA ARG A 188 -1.68 9.49 -34.74
C ARG A 188 -2.14 9.14 -36.16
N ASP A 189 -2.23 7.84 -36.47
CA ASP A 189 -2.55 7.35 -37.83
C ASP A 189 -4.05 7.14 -38.07
N THR A 190 -4.90 7.30 -37.05
CA THR A 190 -6.36 7.09 -37.18
C THR A 190 -7.15 8.32 -37.60
N GLY A 191 -6.50 9.48 -37.79
CA GLY A 191 -7.04 10.67 -38.47
C GLY A 191 -8.26 11.36 -37.84
N ARG A 192 -8.85 10.81 -36.76
CA ARG A 192 -10.08 11.31 -36.12
C ARG A 192 -9.98 11.51 -34.60
N PHE A 193 -8.79 11.36 -34.02
CA PHE A 193 -8.63 11.50 -32.58
C PHE A 193 -8.43 12.97 -32.18
N SER A 194 -9.50 13.61 -31.72
CA SER A 194 -9.47 14.99 -31.21
C SER A 194 -8.87 15.03 -29.80
N GLY A 195 -8.15 16.11 -29.44
CA GLY A 195 -7.62 16.33 -28.09
C GLY A 195 -8.68 16.26 -26.98
N ALA A 196 -9.95 16.57 -27.28
CA ALA A 196 -11.06 16.41 -26.34
C ALA A 196 -11.41 14.94 -26.04
N HIS A 197 -11.07 14.01 -26.93
CA HIS A 197 -11.20 12.57 -26.68
C HIS A 197 -10.03 12.05 -25.84
N ALA A 198 -8.81 12.54 -26.08
CA ALA A 198 -7.64 12.26 -25.24
C ALA A 198 -7.90 12.64 -23.78
N ALA A 199 -8.34 13.88 -23.55
CA ALA A 199 -8.60 14.39 -22.20
C ALA A 199 -9.67 13.57 -21.45
N ARG A 200 -10.74 13.15 -22.13
CA ARG A 200 -11.78 12.29 -21.53
C ARG A 200 -11.25 10.89 -21.20
N LEU A 201 -10.42 10.31 -22.07
CA LEU A 201 -9.80 9.00 -21.83
C LEU A 201 -8.81 9.06 -20.66
N VAL A 202 -8.03 10.15 -20.56
CA VAL A 202 -7.14 10.43 -19.43
C VAL A 202 -7.92 10.53 -18.13
N GLN A 203 -9.02 11.29 -18.12
CA GLN A 203 -9.86 11.45 -16.95
C GLN A 203 -10.48 10.12 -16.51
N ALA A 204 -10.97 9.32 -17.47
CA ALA A 204 -11.50 7.98 -17.20
C ALA A 204 -10.41 7.04 -16.66
N LEU A 205 -9.21 7.06 -17.27
CA LEU A 205 -8.07 6.25 -16.82
C LEU A 205 -7.65 6.62 -15.40
N LEU A 206 -7.62 7.91 -15.06
CA LEU A 206 -7.24 8.41 -13.74
C LEU A 206 -8.30 8.18 -12.67
N SER A 207 -9.56 8.05 -13.05
CA SER A 207 -10.63 7.73 -12.13
C SER A 207 -10.41 6.37 -11.46
N THR A 208 -10.91 6.22 -10.24
CA THR A 208 -10.75 4.98 -9.46
C THR A 208 -11.63 3.86 -10.01
N ASP A 209 -12.75 4.23 -10.62
CA ASP A 209 -13.68 3.30 -11.22
C ASP A 209 -13.29 3.13 -12.69
N VAL A 210 -12.92 1.90 -13.07
CA VAL A 210 -12.80 1.56 -14.48
C VAL A 210 -14.20 1.57 -15.08
N ASP A 211 -14.58 2.72 -15.61
CA ASP A 211 -15.87 3.03 -16.24
C ASP A 211 -15.94 2.38 -17.65
N GLU A 212 -17.16 2.15 -18.16
CA GLU A 212 -17.46 1.63 -19.50
C GLU A 212 -16.74 2.41 -20.61
N ARG A 213 -16.39 3.68 -20.32
CA ARG A 213 -15.61 4.55 -21.21
C ARG A 213 -14.23 4.00 -21.56
N LEU A 214 -13.67 3.10 -20.75
CA LEU A 214 -12.37 2.48 -20.99
C LEU A 214 -12.48 1.16 -21.77
N GLU A 215 -13.69 0.68 -22.03
CA GLU A 215 -13.93 -0.59 -22.73
C GLU A 215 -13.31 -0.62 -24.14
N PRO A 216 -13.38 0.44 -24.96
CA PRO A 216 -12.70 0.44 -26.26
C PRO A 216 -11.17 0.27 -26.15
N LEU A 217 -10.57 0.84 -25.10
CA LEU A 217 -9.13 0.69 -24.85
C LEU A 217 -8.82 -0.74 -24.36
N ARG A 218 -9.67 -1.30 -23.49
CA ARG A 218 -9.55 -2.69 -23.02
C ARG A 218 -9.58 -3.69 -24.18
N GLU A 219 -10.55 -3.52 -25.08
CA GLU A 219 -10.69 -4.35 -26.29
C GLU A 219 -9.48 -4.22 -27.20
N THR A 220 -9.00 -2.99 -27.42
CA THR A 220 -7.79 -2.73 -28.23
C THR A 220 -6.54 -3.40 -27.66
N LEU A 221 -6.39 -3.40 -26.34
CA LEU A 221 -5.27 -4.04 -25.65
C LEU A 221 -5.45 -5.56 -25.47
N VAL A 222 -6.60 -6.11 -25.87
CA VAL A 222 -6.93 -7.55 -25.76
C VAL A 222 -6.77 -8.07 -24.33
N MET A 223 -7.18 -7.27 -23.35
CA MET A 223 -7.07 -7.61 -21.93
C MET A 223 -8.44 -7.99 -21.35
N GLN A 224 -8.48 -9.04 -20.53
CA GLN A 224 -9.66 -9.37 -19.72
C GLN A 224 -9.91 -8.27 -18.67
N GLY A 225 -11.17 -8.11 -18.21
CA GLY A 225 -11.56 -7.00 -17.33
C GLY A 225 -10.68 -6.83 -16.08
N GLU A 226 -10.40 -7.92 -15.35
CA GLU A 226 -9.54 -7.87 -14.16
C GLU A 226 -8.07 -7.60 -14.50
N SER A 227 -7.54 -8.23 -15.55
CA SER A 227 -6.17 -7.99 -16.01
C SER A 227 -5.98 -6.53 -16.47
N PHE A 228 -7.00 -5.94 -17.09
CA PHE A 228 -6.97 -4.55 -17.51
C PHE A 228 -6.97 -3.60 -16.31
N LYS A 229 -7.83 -3.83 -15.31
CA LYS A 229 -7.82 -3.05 -14.05
C LYS A 229 -6.46 -3.13 -13.34
N GLU A 230 -5.87 -4.32 -13.28
CA GLU A 230 -4.54 -4.52 -12.70
C GLU A 230 -3.43 -3.82 -13.51
N GLY A 231 -3.50 -3.88 -14.84
CA GLY A 231 -2.59 -3.18 -15.75
C GLY A 231 -2.67 -1.66 -15.58
N VAL A 232 -3.87 -1.09 -15.55
CA VAL A 232 -4.10 0.35 -15.33
C VAL A 232 -3.56 0.76 -13.96
N PHE A 233 -3.83 -0.01 -12.89
CA PHE A 233 -3.28 0.26 -11.56
C PHE A 233 -1.74 0.24 -11.56
N SER A 234 -1.14 -0.78 -12.18
CA SER A 234 0.32 -0.92 -12.27
C SER A 234 0.95 0.25 -13.02
N TRP A 235 0.30 0.70 -14.10
CA TRP A 235 0.77 1.83 -14.88
C TRP A 235 0.64 3.17 -14.13
N LYS A 236 -0.47 3.41 -13.41
CA LYS A 236 -0.61 4.55 -12.49
C LYS A 236 0.51 4.56 -11.44
N GLY A 237 0.79 3.40 -10.85
CA GLY A 237 1.89 3.23 -9.89
C GLY A 237 3.25 3.57 -10.50
N PHE A 238 3.53 3.10 -11.72
CA PHE A 238 4.76 3.43 -12.44
C PHE A 238 4.90 4.95 -12.70
N LEU A 239 3.84 5.60 -13.19
CA LEU A 239 3.85 7.04 -13.45
C LEU A 239 3.99 7.86 -12.16
N TYR A 240 3.36 7.43 -11.07
CA TYR A 240 3.55 8.01 -9.75
C TYR A 240 5.02 7.97 -9.32
N TYR A 241 5.69 6.81 -9.45
CA TYR A 241 7.10 6.71 -9.10
C TYR A 241 8.01 7.52 -10.03
N LYS A 242 7.67 7.59 -11.32
CA LYS A 242 8.37 8.47 -12.27
C LYS A 242 8.27 9.93 -11.83
N TRP A 243 7.08 10.42 -11.46
CA TRP A 243 6.89 11.76 -10.92
C TRP A 243 7.66 11.97 -9.62
N MET A 244 7.56 11.04 -8.67
CA MET A 244 8.25 11.14 -7.39
C MET A 244 9.77 11.26 -7.58
N LEU A 245 10.36 10.56 -8.56
CA LEU A 245 11.78 10.68 -8.89
C LEU A 245 12.14 12.08 -9.39
N THR A 246 11.25 12.78 -10.13
CA THR A 246 11.51 14.17 -10.55
C THR A 246 11.51 15.18 -9.41
N ARG A 247 11.01 14.82 -8.23
CA ARG A 247 11.02 15.70 -7.03
C ARG A 247 12.20 15.44 -6.09
N LEU A 248 12.80 14.26 -6.18
CA LEU A 248 13.90 13.83 -5.31
C LEU A 248 15.28 14.21 -5.88
N TRP A 249 15.32 14.66 -7.13
CA TRP A 249 16.52 15.00 -7.91
C TRP A 249 16.36 16.43 -8.42
#